data_AF-A0AAD2EL34-F1
#
_entry.id   AF-A0AAD2EL34-F1
#
_cell.length_a   1.000
_cell.length_b   1.000
_cell.length_c   1.000
_cell.angle_alpha   90.00
_cell.angle_beta   90.00
_cell.angle_gamma   90.00
#
_symmetry.space_group_name_H-M   'P 1'
#
loop_
_entity.id
_entity.type
_entity.pdbx_description
1 polymer ?
#
loop_
_entity_poly.entity_id
_entity_poly.type
_entity_poly.pdbx_seq_one_letter_code
_entity_poly.pdbx_strand_id
1 'polypeptide(L)'
;MHQHEWPLWEVFIRSKQGLEHKHCGSLHAVDAKQALQMARDVYTRRQEGISIWVVPSAAITASEPDDKPMLFDPMADKIYRHPTFYRLPDEVNHM
;
A
#
# COMPACT_ATOMS: atom_id res chain seq x y z
N MET A 1 -36.53 6.06 9.81
CA MET A 1 -36.03 5.01 8.90
C MET A 1 -34.51 5.10 8.94
N HIS A 2 -33.82 4.10 9.50
CA HIS A 2 -32.36 4.05 9.42
C HIS A 2 -31.99 3.68 7.98
N GLN A 3 -31.47 4.66 7.23
CA GLN A 3 -30.87 4.43 5.93
C GLN A 3 -29.72 3.45 6.15
N HIS A 4 -29.76 2.26 5.55
CA HIS A 4 -28.60 1.39 5.54
C HIS A 4 -27.53 2.14 4.74
N GLU A 5 -26.48 2.59 5.40
CA GLU A 5 -25.35 3.20 4.72
C GLU A 5 -24.64 2.11 3.91
N TRP A 6 -24.37 2.41 2.64
CA TRP A 6 -23.55 1.58 1.77
C TRP A 6 -22.22 2.32 1.59
N PRO A 7 -21.29 2.27 2.57
CA PRO A 7 -20.00 2.93 2.46
C PRO A 7 -19.15 2.36 1.34
N LEU A 8 -18.18 3.15 0.88
CA LEU A 8 -17.18 2.74 -0.12
C LEU A 8 -16.09 1.87 0.54
N TRP A 9 -15.69 0.83 -0.18
CA TRP A 9 -14.63 -0.10 0.21
C TRP A 9 -13.60 -0.21 -0.92
N GLU A 10 -12.33 -0.17 -0.56
CA GLU A 10 -11.22 -0.48 -1.47
C GLU A 10 -10.89 -1.97 -1.41
N VAL A 11 -10.68 -2.58 -2.59
CA VAL A 11 -10.49 -4.03 -2.74
C VAL A 11 -9.06 -4.32 -3.19
N PHE A 12 -8.38 -5.21 -2.46
CA PHE A 12 -7.05 -5.68 -2.80
C PHE A 12 -7.04 -7.19 -2.98
N ILE A 13 -6.43 -7.66 -4.07
CA ILE A 13 -6.38 -9.09 -4.41
C ILE A 13 -4.94 -9.54 -4.53
N ARG A 14 -4.64 -10.69 -3.93
CA ARG A 14 -3.41 -11.43 -4.19
C ARG A 14 -3.72 -12.68 -5.01
N SER A 15 -3.05 -12.80 -6.15
CA SER A 15 -3.19 -13.96 -7.01
C SER A 15 -2.46 -15.18 -6.46
N LYS A 16 -2.74 -16.39 -6.98
CA LYS A 16 -2.11 -17.64 -6.51
C LYS A 16 -0.58 -17.61 -6.52
N GLN A 17 0.00 -16.97 -7.54
CA GLN A 17 1.45 -16.83 -7.72
C GLN A 17 1.95 -15.44 -7.29
N GLY A 18 1.05 -14.56 -6.85
CA GLY A 18 1.38 -13.21 -6.42
C GLY A 18 1.90 -13.18 -4.99
N LEU A 19 2.95 -12.41 -4.75
CA LEU A 19 3.52 -12.19 -3.42
C LEU A 19 2.72 -11.15 -2.61
N GLU A 20 2.12 -10.19 -3.31
CA GLU A 20 1.51 -8.98 -2.72
C GLU A 20 0.05 -8.81 -3.11
N HIS A 21 -0.72 -8.17 -2.24
CA HIS A 21 -2.09 -7.73 -2.53
C HIS A 21 -2.04 -6.44 -3.35
N LYS A 22 -2.69 -6.44 -4.51
CA LYS A 22 -2.78 -5.27 -5.40
C LYS A 22 -4.19 -4.71 -5.36
N HIS A 23 -4.29 -3.38 -5.30
CA HIS A 23 -5.58 -2.71 -5.43
C HIS A 23 -6.18 -3.00 -6.81
N CYS A 24 -7.44 -3.46 -6.86
CA CYS A 24 -8.12 -3.81 -8.11
C CYS A 24 -9.41 -3.00 -8.36
N GLY A 25 -9.81 -2.16 -7.41
CA GLY A 25 -10.96 -1.27 -7.54
C GLY A 25 -11.75 -1.16 -6.25
N SER A 26 -12.89 -0.47 -6.34
CA SER A 26 -13.71 -0.11 -5.19
C SER A 26 -15.16 -0.58 -5.39
N LEU A 27 -15.88 -0.83 -4.30
CA LEU A 27 -17.30 -1.17 -4.31
C LEU A 27 -18.04 -0.60 -3.10
N HIS A 28 -19.35 -0.47 -3.19
CA HIS A 28 -20.18 -0.12 -2.04
C HIS A 28 -20.80 -1.37 -1.41
N ALA A 29 -20.76 -1.47 -0.09
CA ALA A 29 -21.35 -2.57 0.67
C ALA A 29 -21.66 -2.13 2.11
N VAL A 30 -22.67 -2.73 2.73
CA VAL A 30 -23.15 -2.35 4.08
C VAL A 30 -22.20 -2.76 5.20
N ASP A 31 -21.39 -3.79 4.97
CA ASP A 31 -20.39 -4.28 5.91
C ASP A 31 -19.25 -5.04 5.20
N ALA A 32 -18.23 -5.42 5.95
CA ALA A 32 -17.06 -6.12 5.43
C ALA A 32 -17.37 -7.51 4.86
N LYS A 33 -18.38 -8.22 5.40
CA LYS A 33 -18.74 -9.57 4.91
C LYS A 33 -19.39 -9.47 3.53
N GLN A 34 -20.32 -8.52 3.37
CA GLN A 34 -20.93 -8.24 2.08
C GLN A 34 -19.88 -7.74 1.09
N ALA A 35 -18.98 -6.85 1.51
CA ALA A 35 -17.90 -6.35 0.67
C ALA A 35 -17.01 -7.49 0.13
N LEU A 36 -16.63 -8.45 0.98
CA LEU A 36 -15.86 -9.64 0.58
C LEU A 36 -16.60 -10.49 -0.44
N GLN A 37 -17.90 -10.73 -0.23
CA GLN A 37 -18.70 -11.53 -1.15
C GLN A 37 -18.82 -10.85 -2.52
N MET A 38 -19.13 -9.55 -2.55
CA MET A 38 -19.21 -8.77 -3.78
C MET A 38 -17.84 -8.70 -4.49
N ALA A 39 -16.75 -8.46 -3.75
CA ALA A 39 -15.40 -8.43 -4.30
C ALA A 39 -15.02 -9.76 -4.96
N ARG A 40 -15.37 -10.88 -4.33
CA ARG A 40 -15.16 -12.22 -4.88
C ARG A 40 -15.88 -12.36 -6.23
N ASP A 41 -17.15 -11.99 -6.31
CA ASP A 41 -17.96 -12.20 -7.52
C ASP A 41 -17.60 -11.25 -8.67
N VAL A 42 -17.17 -10.02 -8.35
CA VAL A 42 -16.81 -9.01 -9.34
C VAL A 42 -15.39 -9.22 -9.85
N TYR A 43 -14.42 -9.45 -8.96
CA TYR A 43 -13.01 -9.38 -9.30
C TYR A 43 -12.28 -10.74 -9.37
N THR A 44 -12.89 -11.86 -8.91
CA THR A 44 -12.21 -13.17 -8.85
C THR A 44 -12.82 -14.27 -9.73
N ARG A 45 -13.62 -13.92 -10.76
CA ARG A 45 -14.43 -14.84 -11.59
C ARG A 45 -13.72 -16.08 -12.18
N ARG A 46 -12.39 -16.19 -12.12
CA ARG A 46 -11.59 -17.37 -12.56
C ARG A 46 -10.66 -17.95 -11.49
N GLN A 47 -10.88 -17.69 -10.20
CA GLN A 47 -10.00 -18.14 -9.10
C GLN A 47 -8.53 -17.70 -9.20
N GLU A 48 -8.22 -16.69 -10.02
CA GLU A 48 -6.86 -16.15 -10.09
C GLU A 48 -6.45 -15.51 -8.76
N GLY A 49 -7.40 -14.92 -8.03
CA GLY A 49 -7.25 -14.38 -6.67
C GLY A 49 -7.53 -15.40 -5.57
N ILE A 50 -6.54 -15.71 -4.74
CA ILE A 50 -6.65 -16.66 -3.60
C ILE A 50 -6.87 -15.95 -2.26
N SER A 51 -6.66 -14.64 -2.20
CA SER A 51 -6.84 -13.84 -0.99
C SER A 51 -7.36 -12.46 -1.36
N ILE A 52 -8.38 -12.02 -0.65
CA ILE A 52 -9.06 -10.73 -0.84
C ILE A 52 -8.98 -9.97 0.49
N TRP A 53 -8.52 -8.72 0.43
CA TRP A 53 -8.70 -7.75 1.49
C TRP A 53 -9.72 -6.72 1.05
N VAL A 54 -10.59 -6.33 1.98
CA VAL A 54 -11.49 -5.20 1.84
C VAL A 54 -11.22 -4.24 2.99
N VAL A 55 -11.12 -2.95 2.68
CA VAL A 55 -10.84 -1.91 3.65
C VAL A 55 -11.85 -0.78 3.42
N PRO A 56 -12.54 -0.26 4.45
CA PRO A 56 -13.37 0.92 4.29
C PRO A 56 -12.50 2.07 3.75
N SER A 57 -12.94 2.79 2.73
CA SER A 57 -12.13 3.86 2.15
C SER A 57 -11.78 4.94 3.19
N ALA A 58 -12.67 5.17 4.15
CA ALA A 58 -12.45 6.08 5.28
C ALA A 58 -11.33 5.66 6.24
N ALA A 59 -10.87 4.40 6.19
CA ALA A 59 -9.75 3.91 7.00
C ALA A 59 -8.39 4.11 6.31
N ILE A 60 -8.36 4.56 5.05
CA ILE A 60 -7.12 4.80 4.29
C ILE A 60 -6.74 6.27 4.41
N THR A 61 -5.52 6.53 4.88
CA THR A 61 -4.91 7.86 4.84
C THR A 61 -3.92 7.90 3.68
N ALA A 62 -4.08 8.86 2.77
CA ALA A 62 -3.16 9.10 1.67
C ALA A 62 -2.20 10.25 2.02
N SER A 63 -0.97 10.20 1.48
CA SER A 63 -0.05 11.33 1.51
C SER A 63 -0.52 12.44 0.57
N GLU A 64 -0.30 13.70 0.93
CA GLU A 64 -0.56 14.83 0.03
C GLU A 64 0.43 14.79 -1.15
N PRO A 65 -0.04 14.92 -2.41
CA PRO A 65 0.85 14.97 -3.57
C PRO A 65 1.94 16.03 -3.48
N ASP A 66 1.64 17.18 -2.89
CA ASP A 66 2.58 18.31 -2.74
C ASP A 66 3.72 18.02 -1.73
N ASP A 67 3.51 17.08 -0.79
CA ASP A 67 4.54 16.65 0.17
C ASP A 67 5.56 15.66 -0.44
N LYS A 68 5.35 15.22 -1.69
CA LYS A 68 6.22 14.26 -2.37
C LYS A 68 7.72 14.64 -2.30
N PRO A 69 8.14 15.90 -2.53
CA PRO A 69 9.54 16.28 -2.46
C PRO A 69 10.14 16.15 -1.06
N MET A 70 9.35 16.36 -0.01
CA MET A 70 9.83 16.21 1.36
C MET A 70 9.88 14.73 1.79
N LEU A 71 8.92 13.93 1.34
CA LEU A 71 8.76 12.54 1.78
C LEU A 71 9.71 11.58 1.05
N PHE A 72 9.97 11.80 -0.25
CA PHE A 72 10.66 10.82 -1.10
C PHE A 72 11.99 11.33 -1.68
N ASP A 73 12.09 12.60 -2.05
CA ASP A 73 13.32 13.13 -2.68
C ASP A 73 14.55 13.19 -1.76
N PRO A 74 14.47 13.28 -0.41
CA PRO A 74 15.67 13.26 0.43
C PRO A 74 16.41 11.92 0.37
N MET A 75 15.79 10.86 -0.15
CA MET A 75 16.49 9.61 -0.46
C MET A 75 17.10 9.57 -1.86
N ALA A 76 16.59 10.35 -2.80
CA ALA A 76 17.05 10.35 -4.19
C ALA A 76 18.46 10.95 -4.34
N ASP A 77 18.80 11.96 -3.53
CA ASP A 77 20.07 12.70 -3.64
C ASP A 77 21.12 12.28 -2.60
N LYS A 78 20.80 11.27 -1.77
CA LYS A 78 21.76 10.70 -0.82
C LYS A 78 22.73 9.77 -1.55
N ILE A 79 23.87 10.32 -1.95
CA ILE A 79 25.03 9.53 -2.38
C ILE A 79 25.42 8.58 -1.23
N TYR A 80 25.44 7.28 -1.50
CA TYR A 80 25.95 6.29 -0.55
C TYR A 80 27.36 6.69 -0.11
N ARG A 81 27.53 7.00 1.18
CA ARG A 81 28.83 7.41 1.71
C ARG A 81 29.67 6.18 1.98
N HIS A 82 30.64 5.90 1.11
CA HIS A 82 31.65 4.87 1.38
C HIS A 82 32.42 5.25 2.66
N PRO A 83 32.86 4.29 3.50
CA PRO A 83 33.62 4.58 4.71
C PRO A 83 34.83 5.52 4.49
N THR A 84 35.42 5.49 3.29
CA THR A 84 36.53 6.37 2.87
C THR A 84 36.15 7.85 2.73
N PHE A 85 34.85 8.21 2.73
CA PHE A 85 34.40 9.61 2.67
C PHE A 85 34.42 10.31 4.03
N TYR A 86 34.64 9.58 5.12
CA TYR A 86 34.87 10.18 6.42
C TYR A 86 36.34 10.58 6.54
N ARG A 87 36.60 11.85 6.92
CA ARG A 87 37.92 12.23 7.43
C ARG A 87 38.12 11.54 8.78
N LEU A 88 38.85 10.45 8.75
CA LEU A 88 39.35 9.75 9.92
C LEU A 88 40.38 10.67 10.61
N PRO A 89 40.34 10.81 11.94
CA PRO A 89 41.44 11.41 12.70
C PRO A 89 42.77 10.71 12.35
N ASP A 90 43.87 11.47 12.34
CA ASP A 90 45.19 10.94 11.95
C ASP A 90 45.57 9.67 12.73
N GLU A 91 45.17 9.60 14.00
CA GLU A 91 45.39 8.48 14.93
C GLU A 91 44.83 7.13 14.42
N VAL A 92 43.82 7.15 13.54
CA VAL A 92 43.12 5.95 13.05
C VAL A 92 43.18 5.79 11.53
N ASN A 93 43.94 6.63 10.82
CA ASN A 93 44.01 6.68 9.36
C ASN A 93 45.15 5.83 8.75
N HIS A 94 45.54 4.74 9.42
CA HIS A 94 46.72 3.93 9.08
C HIS A 94 46.47 2.41 8.96
N MET A 95 45.23 1.98 8.72
CA MET A 95 44.95 0.57 8.41
C MET A 95 45.23 0.23 6.94
#